data_AF-A0A7C4YQJ7-F1
#
_entry.id   AF-A0A7C4YQJ7-F1
#
_cell.length_a   1.000
_cell.length_b   1.000
_cell.length_c   1.000
_cell.angle_alpha   90.00
_cell.angle_beta   90.00
_cell.angle_gamma   90.00
#
_symmetry.space_group_name_H-M   'P 1'
#
loop_
_entity.id
_entity.type
_entity.pdbx_description
1 polymer ?
#
loop_
_entity_poly.entity_id
_entity_poly.type
_entity_poly.pdbx_seq_one_letter_code
_entity_poly.pdbx_strand_id
1 'polypeptide(L)'
;MRWLASNFRTLLLALILAIAVWISAVTAADPDEIRSPITVPLEIVGKDPALVITSEIPSAIEVTLRAPRSVWEQLTAQENSVRAILDLSNLSAGIHEQDIRIQIFVRPTQIVLSSPASISVTLERVASITLPVDLSLRGEPAIGYQAGEATMDASTVIISGPESIIKQAEKARILVNFAG
;
A
#
# COMPACT_ATOMS: atom_id res chain seq x y z
N MET A 1 -53.27 -36.84 -20.71
CA MET A 1 -52.69 -35.49 -20.46
C MET A 1 -53.68 -34.42 -19.95
N ARG A 2 -55.02 -34.63 -19.97
CA ARG A 2 -56.01 -33.60 -19.57
C ARG A 2 -56.12 -33.32 -18.05
N TRP A 3 -55.56 -34.19 -17.20
CA TRP A 3 -55.53 -34.04 -15.74
C TRP A 3 -54.55 -32.95 -15.25
N LEU A 4 -53.48 -32.69 -16.03
CA LEU A 4 -52.53 -31.61 -15.76
C LEU A 4 -53.17 -30.22 -15.98
N ALA A 5 -54.08 -30.10 -16.95
CA ALA A 5 -54.75 -28.86 -17.29
C ALA A 5 -55.87 -28.48 -16.30
N SER A 6 -56.53 -29.46 -15.65
CA SER A 6 -57.60 -29.19 -14.67
C SER A 6 -57.06 -28.69 -13.32
N ASN A 7 -55.85 -29.08 -12.95
CA ASN A 7 -55.20 -28.71 -11.68
C ASN A 7 -54.12 -27.64 -11.85
N PHE A 8 -54.12 -26.95 -12.99
CA PHE A 8 -53.08 -25.98 -13.34
C PHE A 8 -52.91 -24.88 -12.28
N ARG A 9 -54.01 -24.44 -11.63
CA ARG A 9 -53.95 -23.42 -10.56
C ARG A 9 -53.19 -23.91 -9.33
N THR A 10 -53.47 -25.14 -8.88
CA THR A 10 -52.81 -25.75 -7.72
C THR A 10 -51.35 -26.08 -8.01
N LEU A 11 -51.07 -26.52 -9.25
CA LEU A 11 -49.71 -26.78 -9.72
C LEU A 11 -48.89 -25.48 -9.77
N LEU A 12 -49.47 -24.38 -10.27
CA LEU A 12 -48.83 -23.06 -10.28
C LEU A 12 -48.58 -22.53 -8.85
N LEU A 13 -49.53 -22.71 -7.93
CA LEU A 13 -49.36 -22.35 -6.53
C LEU A 13 -48.25 -23.16 -5.85
N ALA A 14 -48.21 -24.47 -6.07
CA ALA A 14 -47.15 -25.34 -5.56
C ALA A 14 -45.77 -24.98 -6.14
N LEU A 15 -45.70 -24.61 -7.42
CA LEU A 15 -44.47 -24.14 -8.07
C LEU A 15 -43.97 -22.83 -7.45
N ILE A 16 -44.85 -21.86 -7.22
CA ILE A 16 -44.49 -20.59 -6.56
C ILE A 16 -43.96 -20.86 -5.15
N LEU A 17 -44.64 -21.70 -4.37
CA LEU A 17 -44.19 -22.07 -3.03
C LEU A 17 -42.85 -22.81 -3.06
N ALA A 18 -42.66 -23.73 -3.99
CA ALA A 18 -41.39 -24.44 -4.16
C ALA A 18 -40.24 -23.49 -4.51
N ILE A 19 -40.47 -22.53 -5.42
CA ILE A 19 -39.48 -21.50 -5.77
C ILE A 19 -39.20 -20.60 -4.57
N ALA A 20 -40.22 -20.17 -3.83
CA ALA A 20 -40.05 -19.34 -2.64
C ALA A 20 -39.24 -20.05 -1.54
N VAL A 21 -39.54 -21.32 -1.26
CA VAL A 21 -38.79 -22.15 -0.30
C VAL A 21 -37.37 -22.39 -0.79
N TRP A 22 -37.18 -22.65 -2.08
CA TRP A 22 -35.85 -22.84 -2.66
C TRP A 22 -35.00 -21.56 -2.55
N ILE A 23 -35.55 -20.40 -2.92
CA ILE A 23 -34.88 -19.11 -2.75
C ILE A 23 -34.54 -18.90 -1.28
N SER A 24 -35.50 -19.07 -0.36
CA SER A 24 -35.28 -18.90 1.07
C SER A 24 -34.19 -19.83 1.62
N ALA A 25 -34.18 -21.10 1.20
CA ALA A 25 -33.19 -22.08 1.64
C ALA A 25 -31.79 -21.74 1.09
N VAL A 26 -31.70 -21.31 -0.17
CA VAL A 26 -30.42 -20.90 -0.78
C VAL A 26 -29.89 -19.63 -0.12
N THR A 27 -30.72 -18.62 0.10
CA THR A 27 -30.29 -17.38 0.80
C THR A 27 -29.92 -17.63 2.26
N ALA A 28 -30.55 -18.60 2.92
CA ALA A 28 -30.21 -18.97 4.29
C ALA A 28 -28.90 -19.79 4.36
N ALA A 29 -28.56 -20.51 3.29
CA ALA A 29 -27.33 -21.30 3.21
C ALA A 29 -26.08 -20.42 2.95
N ASP A 30 -26.23 -19.33 2.18
CA ASP A 30 -25.15 -18.37 1.91
C ASP A 30 -25.64 -16.92 2.07
N PRO A 31 -25.77 -16.42 3.31
CA PRO A 31 -26.17 -15.04 3.54
C PRO A 31 -25.04 -14.07 3.15
N ASP A 32 -25.41 -12.92 2.59
CA ASP A 32 -24.48 -11.82 2.34
C ASP A 32 -23.99 -11.24 3.68
N GLU A 33 -22.71 -11.43 3.99
CA GLU A 33 -22.10 -10.91 5.22
C GLU A 33 -21.22 -9.69 4.91
N ILE A 34 -21.43 -8.62 5.66
CA ILE A 34 -20.47 -7.53 5.77
C ILE A 34 -19.53 -7.92 6.91
N ARG A 35 -18.27 -8.18 6.60
CA ARG A 35 -17.26 -8.44 7.63
C ARG A 35 -16.38 -7.22 7.86
N SER A 36 -15.69 -7.25 9.00
CA SER A 36 -14.77 -6.20 9.45
C SER A 36 -13.76 -5.83 8.37
N PRO A 37 -13.18 -4.61 8.45
CA PRO A 37 -12.18 -4.16 7.49
C PRO A 37 -11.01 -5.15 7.45
N ILE A 38 -10.62 -5.55 6.24
CA ILE A 38 -9.41 -6.31 6.02
C ILE A 38 -8.25 -5.35 5.75
N THR A 39 -7.09 -5.63 6.32
CA THR A 39 -5.86 -4.89 6.03
C THR A 39 -5.27 -5.40 4.73
N VAL A 40 -5.19 -4.52 3.73
CA VAL A 40 -4.68 -4.84 2.39
C VAL A 40 -3.39 -4.06 2.16
N PRO A 41 -2.29 -4.70 1.75
CA PRO A 41 -1.04 -3.99 1.44
C PRO A 41 -1.24 -3.04 0.24
N LEU A 42 -0.66 -1.85 0.34
CA LEU A 42 -0.68 -0.85 -0.72
C LEU A 42 0.51 -1.04 -1.66
N GLU A 43 0.23 -1.35 -2.91
CA GLU A 43 1.23 -1.48 -3.97
C GLU A 43 1.34 -0.19 -4.77
N ILE A 44 2.55 0.36 -4.86
CA ILE A 44 2.84 1.55 -5.66
C ILE A 44 3.34 1.13 -7.03
N VAL A 45 2.64 1.55 -8.08
CA VAL A 45 2.95 1.18 -9.48
C VAL A 45 3.23 2.44 -10.29
N GLY A 46 4.10 2.33 -11.30
CA GLY A 46 4.33 3.42 -12.25
C GLY A 46 5.21 4.56 -11.75
N LYS A 47 5.86 4.40 -10.59
CA LYS A 47 6.76 5.42 -10.03
C LYS A 47 8.01 5.58 -10.90
N ASP A 48 8.28 6.80 -11.35
CA ASP A 48 9.53 7.13 -12.05
C ASP A 48 10.75 6.87 -11.13
N PRO A 49 11.82 6.20 -11.62
CA PRO A 49 13.05 6.01 -10.86
C PRO A 49 13.78 7.33 -10.52
N ALA A 50 13.56 8.41 -11.28
CA ALA A 50 14.12 9.73 -11.01
C ALA A 50 13.33 10.51 -9.94
N LEU A 51 12.21 9.97 -9.47
CA LEU A 51 11.37 10.57 -8.43
C LEU A 51 11.40 9.78 -7.12
N VAL A 52 11.38 10.52 -6.02
CA VAL A 52 11.29 10.01 -4.65
C VAL A 52 10.01 10.53 -3.99
N ILE A 53 9.38 9.67 -3.20
CA ILE A 53 8.19 10.02 -2.42
C ILE A 53 8.68 10.59 -1.09
N THR A 54 8.24 11.81 -0.76
CA THR A 54 8.59 12.48 0.51
C THR A 54 7.41 12.62 1.46
N SER A 55 6.20 12.27 1.02
CA SER A 55 5.00 12.22 1.85
C SER A 55 4.90 10.94 2.68
N GLU A 56 4.19 11.01 3.82
CA GLU A 56 3.83 9.84 4.60
C GLU A 56 2.71 9.05 3.90
N ILE A 57 3.02 7.83 3.45
CA ILE A 57 2.06 6.92 2.82
C ILE A 57 1.96 5.67 3.69
N PRO A 58 0.75 5.23 4.10
CA PRO A 58 0.60 3.99 4.85
C PRO A 58 0.97 2.79 3.97
N SER A 59 1.65 1.79 4.56
CA SER A 59 2.00 0.55 3.86
C SER A 59 0.81 -0.37 3.60
N ALA A 60 -0.30 -0.15 4.29
CA ALA A 60 -1.53 -0.90 4.15
C ALA A 60 -2.76 0.00 4.36
N ILE A 61 -3.88 -0.39 3.75
CA ILE A 61 -5.17 0.28 3.89
C ILE A 61 -6.22 -0.66 4.44
N GLU A 62 -7.28 -0.09 5.01
CA GLU A 62 -8.41 -0.85 5.50
C GLU A 62 -9.53 -0.85 4.45
N VAL A 63 -9.96 -2.04 4.06
CA VAL A 63 -11.04 -2.21 3.07
C VAL A 63 -12.16 -3.03 3.69
N THR A 64 -13.35 -2.45 3.72
CA THR A 64 -14.60 -3.13 4.11
C THR A 64 -15.29 -3.64 2.87
N LEU A 65 -15.49 -4.95 2.80
CA LEU A 65 -16.13 -5.64 1.68
C LEU A 65 -17.45 -6.28 2.14
N ARG A 66 -18.41 -6.36 1.23
CA ARG A 66 -19.61 -7.18 1.34
C ARG A 66 -19.50 -8.32 0.34
N ALA A 67 -19.57 -9.54 0.83
CA ALA A 67 -19.48 -10.73 0.00
C ALA A 67 -20.25 -11.90 0.64
N PRO A 68 -20.73 -12.87 -0.15
CA PRO A 68 -21.25 -14.13 0.37
C PRO A 68 -20.20 -14.87 1.21
N ARG A 69 -20.65 -15.71 2.14
CA ARG A 69 -19.76 -16.51 3.00
C ARG A 69 -18.81 -17.39 2.18
N SER A 70 -19.30 -17.99 1.10
CA SER A 70 -18.49 -18.81 0.19
C SER A 70 -17.32 -18.02 -0.43
N VAL A 71 -17.54 -16.74 -0.74
CA VAL A 71 -16.51 -15.84 -1.26
C VAL A 71 -15.51 -15.45 -0.16
N TRP A 72 -15.97 -15.20 1.06
CA TRP A 72 -15.08 -14.92 2.20
C TRP A 72 -14.12 -16.05 2.51
N GLU A 73 -14.59 -17.29 2.43
CA GLU A 73 -13.74 -18.48 2.60
C GLU A 73 -12.67 -18.55 1.51
N GLN A 74 -13.00 -18.21 0.26
CA GLN A 74 -12.04 -18.12 -0.84
C GLN A 74 -11.03 -16.97 -0.68
N LEU A 75 -11.51 -15.78 -0.27
CA LEU A 75 -10.65 -14.61 -0.03
C LEU A 75 -9.61 -14.88 1.06
N THR A 76 -9.99 -15.63 2.09
CA THR A 76 -9.12 -16.00 3.22
C THR A 76 -8.18 -17.15 2.85
N ALA A 77 -8.62 -18.08 2.00
CA ALA A 77 -7.80 -19.21 1.55
C ALA A 77 -6.74 -18.81 0.50
N GLN A 78 -6.97 -17.73 -0.26
CA GLN A 78 -6.04 -17.22 -1.26
C GLN A 78 -5.28 -16.00 -0.75
N GLU A 79 -3.97 -16.15 -0.54
CA GLU A 79 -3.07 -15.02 -0.35
C GLU A 79 -3.10 -14.11 -1.60
N ASN A 80 -3.24 -12.79 -1.43
CA ASN A 80 -3.34 -11.78 -2.49
C ASN A 80 -4.65 -11.73 -3.30
N SER A 81 -5.75 -12.23 -2.75
CA SER A 81 -7.08 -12.15 -3.37
C SER A 81 -7.60 -10.70 -3.54
N VAL A 82 -7.08 -9.77 -2.72
CA VAL A 82 -7.37 -8.33 -2.76
C VAL A 82 -6.05 -7.57 -2.83
N ARG A 83 -5.95 -6.62 -3.77
CA ARG A 83 -4.80 -5.71 -3.90
C ARG A 83 -5.26 -4.27 -3.96
N ALA A 84 -4.55 -3.41 -3.24
CA ALA A 84 -4.73 -1.96 -3.32
C ALA A 84 -3.60 -1.36 -4.13
N ILE A 85 -3.91 -0.69 -5.24
CA ILE A 85 -2.91 -0.17 -6.16
C ILE A 85 -2.98 1.36 -6.17
N LEU A 86 -1.85 1.99 -5.88
CA LEU A 86 -1.62 3.41 -6.06
C LEU A 86 -0.80 3.61 -7.34
N ASP A 87 -1.46 4.10 -8.39
CA ASP A 87 -0.83 4.34 -9.68
C ASP A 87 -0.24 5.75 -9.72
N LEU A 88 1.08 5.84 -9.79
CA LEU A 88 1.83 7.09 -9.91
C LEU A 88 2.40 7.28 -11.33
N SER A 89 1.90 6.53 -12.31
CA SER A 89 2.35 6.62 -13.70
C SER A 89 2.12 8.02 -14.26
N ASN A 90 3.10 8.54 -15.00
CA ASN A 90 3.05 9.85 -15.68
C ASN A 90 2.91 11.06 -14.72
N LEU A 91 3.11 10.88 -13.42
CA LEU A 91 3.17 12.00 -12.48
C LEU A 91 4.55 12.66 -12.52
N SER A 92 4.56 13.98 -12.54
CA SER A 92 5.78 14.78 -12.40
C SER A 92 6.03 15.13 -10.92
N ALA A 93 7.19 15.71 -10.63
CA ALA A 93 7.45 16.30 -9.31
C ALA A 93 6.35 17.32 -8.95
N GLY A 94 5.91 17.30 -7.69
CA GLY A 94 4.78 18.08 -7.19
C GLY A 94 3.95 17.32 -6.16
N ILE A 95 2.90 17.98 -5.67
CA ILE A 95 1.90 17.38 -4.78
C ILE A 95 0.73 16.94 -5.65
N HIS A 96 0.37 15.65 -5.56
CA HIS A 96 -0.74 15.06 -6.30
C HIS A 96 -1.66 14.30 -5.35
N GLU A 97 -2.97 14.45 -5.53
CA GLU A 97 -3.94 13.63 -4.83
C GLU A 97 -4.35 12.47 -5.74
N GLN A 98 -4.13 11.25 -5.28
CA GLN A 98 -4.35 10.04 -6.07
C GLN A 98 -5.29 9.06 -5.35
N ASP A 99 -6.30 8.61 -6.09
CA ASP A 99 -7.25 7.61 -5.62
C ASP A 99 -6.63 6.20 -5.64
N ILE A 100 -6.96 5.41 -4.62
CA ILE A 100 -6.50 4.02 -4.51
C ILE A 100 -7.42 3.10 -5.31
N ARG A 101 -6.84 2.36 -6.25
CA ARG A 101 -7.58 1.38 -7.05
C ARG A 101 -7.53 0.01 -6.40
N ILE A 102 -8.68 -0.47 -5.94
CA ILE A 102 -8.80 -1.81 -5.33
C ILE A 102 -9.14 -2.83 -6.42
N GLN A 103 -8.29 -3.84 -6.56
CA GLN A 103 -8.50 -4.99 -7.44
C GLN A 103 -8.85 -6.22 -6.60
N ILE A 104 -10.01 -6.81 -6.90
CA ILE A 104 -10.49 -8.03 -6.24
C ILE A 104 -10.62 -9.12 -7.31
N PHE A 105 -9.96 -10.25 -7.07
CA PHE A 105 -9.95 -11.36 -8.03
C PHE A 105 -11.13 -12.32 -7.88
N VAL A 106 -11.76 -12.34 -6.70
CA VAL A 106 -12.91 -13.20 -6.40
C VAL A 106 -14.20 -12.40 -6.55
N ARG A 107 -15.22 -12.99 -7.19
CA ARG A 107 -16.53 -12.37 -7.40
C ARG A 107 -17.63 -13.34 -6.97
N PRO A 108 -18.81 -12.86 -6.52
CA PRO A 108 -19.23 -11.46 -6.41
C PRO A 108 -18.77 -10.79 -5.10
N THR A 109 -18.22 -9.58 -5.20
CA THR A 109 -17.82 -8.75 -4.06
C THR A 109 -18.25 -7.30 -4.29
N GLN A 110 -18.76 -6.64 -3.27
CA GLN A 110 -19.07 -5.22 -3.28
C GLN A 110 -18.18 -4.48 -2.29
N ILE A 111 -17.47 -3.46 -2.75
CA ILE A 111 -16.69 -2.58 -1.87
C ILE A 111 -17.69 -1.68 -1.13
N VAL A 112 -17.66 -1.73 0.21
CA VAL A 112 -18.52 -0.92 1.06
C VAL A 112 -17.80 0.36 1.44
N LEU A 113 -16.53 0.24 1.86
CA LEU A 113 -15.71 1.36 2.30
C LEU A 113 -14.23 1.04 2.09
N SER A 114 -13.45 2.07 1.75
CA SER A 114 -11.99 2.02 1.72
C SER A 114 -11.45 3.22 2.48
N SER A 115 -10.56 2.97 3.45
CA SER A 115 -9.96 4.00 4.28
C SER A 115 -8.43 3.87 4.26
N PRO A 116 -7.70 4.89 3.79
CA PRO A 116 -8.17 6.08 3.07
C PRO A 116 -8.63 5.76 1.63
N ALA A 117 -9.48 6.61 1.03
CA ALA A 117 -9.91 6.47 -0.36
C ALA A 117 -8.95 7.14 -1.35
N SER A 118 -8.45 8.33 -0.97
CA SER A 118 -7.42 9.09 -1.68
C SER A 118 -6.22 9.32 -0.76
N ILE A 119 -5.03 9.41 -1.35
CA ILE A 119 -3.79 9.75 -0.64
C ILE A 119 -3.14 10.94 -1.35
N SER A 120 -2.72 11.92 -0.55
CA SER A 120 -1.87 13.01 -1.04
C SER A 120 -0.42 12.53 -1.09
N VAL A 121 0.14 12.53 -2.29
CA VAL A 121 1.49 12.06 -2.58
C VAL A 121 2.34 13.23 -3.01
N THR A 122 3.45 13.45 -2.30
CA THR A 122 4.46 14.43 -2.68
C THR A 122 5.62 13.73 -3.37
N LEU A 123 5.83 14.08 -4.64
CA LEU A 123 6.91 13.57 -5.47
C LEU A 123 7.97 14.64 -5.67
N GLU A 124 9.22 14.29 -5.41
CA GLU A 124 10.37 15.17 -5.63
C GLU A 124 11.39 14.53 -6.55
N ARG A 125 12.15 15.36 -7.26
CA ARG A 125 13.25 14.87 -8.09
C ARG A 125 14.39 14.41 -7.19
N VAL A 126 15.03 13.32 -7.60
CA VAL A 126 16.31 12.90 -7.00
C VAL A 126 17.40 13.83 -7.53
N ALA A 127 18.01 14.60 -6.63
CA ALA A 127 19.16 15.45 -6.92
C ALA A 127 20.42 14.80 -6.33
N SER A 128 21.56 15.04 -6.98
CA SER A 128 22.87 14.63 -6.46
C SER A 128 23.80 15.83 -6.40
N ILE A 129 24.46 16.01 -5.27
CA ILE A 129 25.48 17.06 -5.10
C ILE A 129 26.78 16.44 -4.61
N THR A 130 27.89 17.09 -4.97
CA THR A 130 29.20 16.76 -4.43
C THR A 130 29.51 17.72 -3.31
N LEU A 131 29.73 17.20 -2.10
CA LEU A 131 30.09 18.00 -0.93
C LEU A 131 31.54 17.73 -0.52
N PRO A 132 32.28 18.76 -0.09
CA PRO A 132 33.55 18.57 0.57
C PRO A 132 33.33 17.91 1.93
N VAL A 133 34.25 17.02 2.31
CA VAL A 133 34.22 16.33 3.59
C VAL A 133 35.13 17.05 4.58
N ASP A 134 34.56 17.46 5.72
CA ASP A 134 35.34 17.98 6.84
C ASP A 134 35.59 16.85 7.87
N LEU A 135 36.86 16.57 8.14
CA LEU A 135 37.28 15.71 9.25
C LEU A 135 37.15 16.46 10.57
N SER A 136 36.38 15.91 11.50
CA SER A 136 36.35 16.40 12.88
C SER A 136 36.81 15.29 13.81
N LEU A 137 38.06 15.41 14.26
CA LEU A 137 38.66 14.55 15.28
C LEU A 137 38.09 14.97 16.64
N ARG A 138 37.51 14.04 17.39
CA ARG A 138 37.04 14.26 18.76
C ARG A 138 37.64 13.22 19.70
N GLY A 139 38.22 13.69 20.81
CA GLY A 139 38.86 12.87 21.85
C GLY A 139 40.24 13.39 22.24
N GLU A 140 40.69 13.07 23.45
CA GLU A 140 42.08 13.25 23.87
C GLU A 140 42.85 11.96 23.62
N PRO A 141 44.04 12.01 22.99
CA PRO A 141 44.87 10.81 22.85
C PRO A 141 45.31 10.29 24.23
N ALA A 142 45.47 8.97 24.35
CA ALA A 142 45.92 8.33 25.59
C ALA A 142 47.28 8.86 26.06
N ILE A 143 47.54 8.80 27.38
CA ILE A 143 48.78 9.29 27.99
C ILE A 143 50.00 8.66 27.30
N GLY A 144 50.89 9.51 26.78
CA GLY A 144 52.09 9.10 26.04
C GLY A 144 51.92 9.03 24.51
N TYR A 145 50.73 9.30 23.98
CA TYR A 145 50.47 9.37 22.54
C TYR A 145 50.13 10.80 22.09
N GLN A 146 50.56 11.16 20.88
CA GLN A 146 50.19 12.41 20.21
C GLN A 146 49.33 12.07 19.00
N ALA A 147 48.23 12.79 18.81
CA ALA A 147 47.42 12.66 17.59
C ALA A 147 48.26 13.14 16.39
N GLY A 148 48.48 12.25 15.41
CA GLY A 148 49.17 12.59 14.16
C GLY A 148 48.30 13.41 13.20
N GLU A 149 48.88 13.85 12.08
CA GLU A 149 48.11 14.49 11.01
C GLU A 149 47.15 13.46 10.37
N ALA A 150 45.85 13.75 10.42
CA ALA A 150 44.85 12.92 9.78
C ALA A 150 44.91 13.12 8.26
N THR A 151 45.22 12.05 7.54
CA THR A 151 45.21 12.02 6.07
C THR A 151 43.88 11.45 5.59
N MET A 152 43.25 12.14 4.64
CA MET A 152 42.03 11.68 3.95
C MET A 152 42.33 11.36 2.50
N ASP A 153 42.00 10.15 2.09
CA ASP A 153 42.12 9.74 0.68
C ASP A 153 41.00 10.32 -0.19
N ALA A 154 39.82 10.62 0.37
CA ALA A 154 38.66 11.14 -0.36
C ALA A 154 38.15 12.45 0.25
N SER A 155 38.48 13.58 -0.37
CA SER A 155 38.08 14.93 0.10
C SER A 155 36.64 15.30 -0.26
N THR A 156 35.95 14.49 -1.06
CA THR A 156 34.59 14.75 -1.54
C THR A 156 33.71 13.51 -1.46
N VAL A 157 32.41 13.72 -1.24
CA VAL A 157 31.38 12.68 -1.28
C VAL A 157 30.22 13.12 -2.15
N ILE A 158 29.64 12.17 -2.88
CA ILE A 158 28.41 12.38 -3.66
C ILE A 158 27.24 11.93 -2.80
N ILE A 159 26.29 12.82 -2.56
CA ILE A 159 25.05 12.52 -1.83
C ILE A 159 23.88 12.65 -2.78
N SER A 160 23.03 11.64 -2.82
CA SER A 160 21.80 11.61 -3.62
C SER A 160 20.57 11.54 -2.71
N GLY A 161 19.55 12.34 -3.01
CA GLY A 161 18.33 12.38 -2.20
C GLY A 161 17.27 13.33 -2.76
N PRO A 162 16.19 13.59 -2.00
CA PRO A 162 15.18 14.58 -2.39
C PRO A 162 15.81 15.95 -2.59
N GLU A 163 15.45 16.62 -3.68
CA GLU A 163 15.99 17.94 -4.04
C GLU A 163 15.87 18.96 -2.90
N SER A 164 14.76 18.96 -2.16
CA SER A 164 14.55 19.88 -1.02
C SER A 164 15.57 19.71 0.11
N ILE A 165 15.94 18.47 0.44
CA ILE A 165 16.89 18.13 1.50
C ILE A 165 18.32 18.38 1.03
N ILE A 166 18.61 17.99 -0.20
CA ILE A 166 19.95 18.12 -0.78
C ILE A 166 20.32 19.60 -0.96
N LYS A 167 19.38 20.47 -1.35
CA LYS A 167 19.63 21.92 -1.42
C LYS A 167 19.98 22.57 -0.07
N GLN A 168 19.60 21.95 1.04
CA GLN A 168 19.91 22.42 2.39
C GLN A 168 21.22 21.83 2.93
N ALA A 169 21.80 20.84 2.26
CA ALA A 169 23.01 20.19 2.70
C ALA A 169 24.24 21.06 2.36
N GLU A 170 24.90 21.59 3.39
CA GLU A 170 26.09 22.45 3.22
C GLU A 170 27.40 21.69 3.35
N LYS A 171 27.47 20.69 4.25
CA LYS A 171 28.72 19.99 4.59
C LYS A 171 28.47 18.53 4.98
N ALA A 172 29.37 17.65 4.56
CA ALA A 172 29.45 16.29 5.06
C ALA A 172 30.53 16.22 6.15
N ARG A 173 30.20 15.68 7.33
CA ARG A 173 31.15 15.52 8.44
C ARG A 173 31.38 14.04 8.71
N ILE A 174 32.65 13.63 8.74
CA ILE A 174 33.04 12.32 9.26
C ILE A 174 33.44 12.48 10.72
N LEU A 175 32.79 11.71 11.59
CA LEU A 175 33.11 11.64 13.01
C LEU A 175 34.06 10.46 13.24
N VAL A 176 35.29 10.77 13.63
CA VAL A 176 36.27 9.78 14.09
C VAL A 176 36.36 9.91 15.61
N ASN A 177 35.97 8.85 16.32
CA ASN A 177 36.00 8.81 17.78
C ASN A 177 37.24 8.04 18.25
N PHE A 178 38.08 8.71 19.02
CA PHE A 178 39.15 8.07 19.79
C PHE A 178 38.61 7.70 21.16
N ALA A 179 37.77 6.66 21.23
CA ALA A 179 37.34 6.10 22.50
C ALA A 179 38.04 4.75 22.71
N GLY A 180 39.01 4.76 23.62
CA GLY A 180 39.70 3.60 24.19
C GLY A 180 40.00 3.89 25.64
#